data_AF-A0A858PZ53-F1
#
_entry.id   AF-A0A858PZ53-F1
#
_cell.length_a   1.000
_cell.length_b   1.000
_cell.length_c   1.000
_cell.angle_alpha   90.00
_cell.angle_beta   90.00
_cell.angle_gamma   90.00
#
_symmetry.space_group_name_H-M   'P 1'
#
loop_
_entity.id
_entity.type
_entity.pdbx_description
1 polymer ?
#
loop_
_entity_poly.entity_id
_entity_poly.type
_entity_poly.pdbx_seq_one_letter_code
_entity_poly.pdbx_strand_id
1 'polypeptide(L)'
;MKSEPQQGKQESHSFGVNKRSSQGDGTQCKSNALRNRYEDIMEEEMDPAQLALSSEDIENVIESIEQEYGAILTADLKKAMREEITTAVPELTRALVPLISLAGAEGSSTEKLRQEWVRTFMEVMLPHMQKIVSASQQQQ
;
A
#
# COMPACT_ATOMS: atom_id res chain seq x y z
N MET A 1 11.33 5.59 -61.65
CA MET A 1 11.68 4.29 -62.26
C MET A 1 12.38 3.44 -61.21
N LYS A 2 11.92 2.20 -61.04
CA LYS A 2 12.47 1.17 -60.13
C LYS A 2 13.85 0.69 -60.63
N SER A 3 14.71 0.22 -59.72
CA SER A 3 15.25 -1.17 -59.65
C SER A 3 16.48 -1.29 -58.73
N GLU A 4 16.33 -2.07 -57.66
CA GLU A 4 17.35 -2.82 -56.89
C GLU A 4 17.79 -4.08 -57.68
N PRO A 5 18.61 -5.06 -57.18
CA PRO A 5 19.69 -5.09 -56.16
C PRO A 5 20.93 -5.93 -56.63
N GLN A 6 22.00 -6.11 -55.83
CA GLN A 6 22.68 -7.43 -55.69
C GLN A 6 23.71 -7.52 -54.53
N GLN A 7 23.72 -8.72 -53.94
CA GLN A 7 24.39 -9.21 -52.72
C GLN A 7 25.90 -9.52 -52.88
N GLY A 8 26.58 -9.54 -51.72
CA GLY A 8 27.37 -10.72 -51.34
C GLY A 8 28.89 -10.53 -51.18
N LYS A 9 29.37 -10.62 -49.94
CA LYS A 9 30.29 -11.69 -49.49
C LYS A 9 30.48 -11.68 -47.98
N GLN A 10 30.26 -12.85 -47.39
CA GLN A 10 30.56 -13.23 -46.02
C GLN A 10 32.05 -13.51 -45.89
N GLU A 11 32.66 -13.09 -44.78
CA GLU A 11 33.84 -13.79 -44.23
C GLU A 11 33.63 -14.02 -42.73
N SER A 12 33.62 -15.30 -42.38
CA SER A 12 33.50 -15.83 -41.04
C SER A 12 34.90 -15.95 -40.42
N HIS A 13 35.11 -15.36 -39.26
CA HIS A 13 36.20 -15.72 -38.37
C HIS A 13 35.63 -16.06 -36.98
N SER A 14 35.48 -17.35 -36.70
CA SER A 14 35.44 -17.87 -35.34
C SER A 14 36.87 -18.02 -34.84
N PHE A 15 37.17 -17.58 -33.61
CA PHE A 15 37.86 -18.32 -32.55
C PHE A 15 38.16 -17.34 -31.40
N GLY A 16 37.65 -17.66 -30.20
CA GLY A 16 37.91 -16.88 -29.00
C GLY A 16 36.97 -17.22 -27.85
N VAL A 17 37.10 -18.43 -27.30
CA VAL A 17 36.55 -18.76 -25.98
C VAL A 17 37.17 -17.81 -24.96
N ASN A 18 36.37 -16.97 -24.32
CA ASN A 18 36.79 -16.30 -23.09
C ASN A 18 35.75 -16.58 -22.00
N LYS A 19 35.99 -17.68 -21.27
CA LYS A 19 35.44 -17.85 -19.92
C LYS A 19 36.08 -16.77 -19.05
N ARG A 20 35.29 -15.79 -18.61
CA ARG A 20 35.58 -15.08 -17.36
C ARG A 20 34.30 -15.04 -16.53
N SER A 21 34.34 -15.84 -15.48
CA SER A 21 33.37 -15.86 -14.40
C SER A 21 33.37 -14.55 -13.63
N SER A 22 32.24 -14.34 -12.94
CA SER A 22 32.04 -13.45 -11.79
C SER A 22 31.98 -11.95 -12.07
N GLN A 23 30.77 -11.42 -12.08
CA GLN A 23 30.40 -10.51 -10.98
C GLN A 23 28.91 -10.64 -10.69
N GLY A 24 28.63 -11.02 -9.45
CA GLY A 24 27.31 -11.36 -8.95
C GLY A 24 26.32 -10.20 -9.03
N ASP A 25 25.11 -10.59 -9.39
CA ASP A 25 23.84 -10.15 -8.83
C ASP A 25 23.98 -9.32 -7.54
N GLY A 26 23.66 -8.03 -7.65
CA GLY A 26 23.74 -7.07 -6.54
C GLY A 26 22.44 -6.29 -6.31
N THR A 27 21.35 -6.64 -7.00
CA THR A 27 20.09 -5.89 -6.88
C THR A 27 18.90 -6.75 -6.46
N GLN A 28 19.02 -8.08 -6.51
CA GLN A 28 17.91 -8.97 -6.15
C GLN A 28 17.85 -9.34 -4.65
N CYS A 29 18.91 -9.10 -3.87
CA CYS A 29 18.93 -9.45 -2.44
C CYS A 29 18.18 -8.50 -1.49
N LYS A 30 17.94 -7.23 -1.86
CA LYS A 30 17.31 -6.26 -0.94
C LYS A 30 15.80 -6.38 -0.87
N SER A 31 15.14 -6.73 -1.97
CA SER A 31 13.68 -6.89 -2.01
C SER A 31 13.18 -8.06 -1.16
N ASN A 32 13.93 -9.16 -1.11
CA ASN A 32 13.57 -10.29 -0.25
C ASN A 32 13.84 -10.00 1.23
N ALA A 33 14.85 -9.18 1.56
CA ALA A 33 15.13 -8.81 2.96
C ALA A 33 14.04 -7.93 3.57
N LEU A 34 13.47 -6.99 2.82
CA LEU A 34 12.35 -6.15 3.27
C LEU A 34 11.08 -6.98 3.46
N ARG A 35 10.80 -7.89 2.52
CA ARG A 35 9.65 -8.78 2.60
C ARG A 35 9.75 -9.74 3.79
N ASN A 36 10.91 -10.35 4.01
CA ASN A 36 11.11 -11.25 5.14
C ASN A 36 11.05 -10.51 6.49
N ARG A 37 11.58 -9.27 6.58
CA ARG A 37 11.42 -8.43 7.79
C ARG A 37 9.98 -8.00 8.04
N TYR A 38 9.22 -7.75 6.97
CA TYR A 38 7.81 -7.45 7.07
C TYR A 38 7.02 -8.66 7.60
N GLU A 39 7.34 -9.86 7.09
CA GLU A 39 6.78 -11.12 7.59
C GLU A 39 7.17 -11.36 9.06
N ASP A 40 8.42 -11.11 9.47
CA ASP A 40 8.87 -11.21 10.88
C ASP A 40 8.18 -10.20 11.82
N ILE A 41 7.87 -8.97 11.37
CA ILE A 41 7.15 -7.95 12.17
C ILE A 41 5.65 -8.27 12.25
N MET A 42 5.08 -8.95 11.25
CA MET A 42 3.67 -9.33 11.25
C MET A 42 3.33 -10.50 12.19
N GLU A 43 4.31 -11.19 12.77
CA GLU A 43 4.08 -12.30 13.70
C GLU A 43 3.75 -11.86 15.15
N GLU A 44 3.90 -10.57 15.48
CA GLU A 44 3.45 -10.05 16.78
C GLU A 44 1.93 -9.78 16.72
N GLU A 45 1.11 -10.72 17.25
CA GLU A 45 -0.34 -10.55 17.35
C GLU A 45 -0.66 -9.30 18.18
N MET A 46 -0.92 -8.18 17.50
CA MET A 46 -1.35 -6.94 18.12
C MET A 46 -2.79 -7.10 18.62
N ASP A 47 -2.97 -6.96 19.94
CA ASP A 47 -4.25 -7.15 20.62
C ASP A 47 -5.34 -6.24 20.01
N PRO A 48 -6.41 -6.80 19.43
CA PRO A 48 -7.50 -6.02 18.82
C PRO A 48 -8.13 -5.00 19.77
N ALA A 49 -8.13 -5.26 21.08
CA ALA A 49 -8.69 -4.33 22.07
C ALA A 49 -7.87 -3.05 22.23
N GLN A 50 -6.57 -3.07 21.93
CA GLN A 50 -5.69 -1.90 21.99
C GLN A 50 -5.80 -1.01 20.75
N LEU A 51 -6.43 -1.52 19.68
CA LEU A 51 -6.58 -0.83 18.40
C LEU A 51 -7.99 -0.26 18.20
N ALA A 52 -8.92 -0.67 19.05
CA ALA A 52 -10.29 -0.20 19.00
C ALA A 52 -10.37 1.22 19.58
N LEU A 53 -10.99 2.12 18.82
CA LEU A 53 -11.41 3.40 19.37
C LEU A 53 -12.54 3.20 20.37
N SER A 54 -12.61 4.05 21.40
CA SER A 54 -13.76 4.05 22.27
C SER A 54 -15.00 4.52 21.52
N SER A 55 -16.19 4.15 22.00
CA SER A 55 -17.42 4.67 21.41
C SER A 55 -17.51 6.20 21.47
N GLU A 56 -16.91 6.82 22.49
CA GLU A 56 -16.86 8.28 22.62
C GLU A 56 -15.96 8.90 21.55
N ASP A 57 -14.79 8.32 21.29
CA ASP A 57 -13.88 8.80 20.24
C ASP A 57 -14.53 8.73 18.86
N ILE A 58 -15.29 7.67 18.59
CA ILE A 58 -16.00 7.51 17.32
C ILE A 58 -17.08 8.58 17.15
N GLU A 59 -17.82 8.92 18.21
CA GLU A 59 -18.79 10.02 18.18
C GLU A 59 -18.09 11.36 17.94
N ASN A 60 -16.98 11.62 18.65
CA ASN A 60 -16.20 12.85 18.48
C ASN A 60 -15.70 13.02 17.03
N VAL A 61 -15.32 11.92 16.36
CA VAL A 61 -14.96 11.94 14.93
C VAL A 61 -16.17 12.30 14.06
N ILE A 62 -17.34 11.70 14.31
CA ILE A 62 -18.56 12.00 13.55
C ILE A 62 -18.99 13.45 13.75
N GLU A 63 -18.96 13.96 14.98
CA GLU A 63 -19.25 15.35 15.30
C GLU A 63 -18.27 16.31 14.62
N SER A 64 -16.98 15.98 14.61
CA SER A 64 -15.97 16.77 13.89
C SER A 64 -16.27 16.82 12.39
N ILE A 65 -16.72 15.70 11.80
CA ILE A 65 -17.11 15.66 10.39
C ILE A 65 -18.35 16.51 10.13
N GLU A 66 -19.34 16.51 11.02
CA GLU A 66 -20.51 17.40 10.93
C GLU A 66 -20.13 18.87 10.97
N GLN A 67 -19.19 19.23 11.85
CA GLN A 67 -18.69 20.59 11.99
C GLN A 67 -17.94 21.06 10.72
N GLU A 68 -17.01 20.24 10.23
CA GLU A 68 -16.21 20.56 9.04
C GLU A 68 -17.06 20.55 7.75
N TYR A 69 -18.04 19.65 7.66
CA TYR A 69 -18.97 19.58 6.54
C TYR A 69 -20.04 20.69 6.61
N GLY A 70 -20.31 21.23 7.80
CA GLY A 70 -21.29 22.28 8.01
C GLY A 70 -22.75 21.81 7.98
N ALA A 71 -22.99 20.50 8.11
CA ALA A 71 -24.33 19.94 8.13
C ALA A 71 -24.42 18.70 9.03
N ILE A 72 -25.61 18.51 9.62
CA ILE A 72 -25.93 17.33 10.41
C ILE A 72 -26.14 16.14 9.46
N LEU A 73 -25.41 15.06 9.71
CA LEU A 73 -25.53 13.82 8.97
C LEU A 73 -26.81 13.08 9.36
N THR A 74 -27.38 12.34 8.41
CA THR A 74 -28.57 11.53 8.67
C THR A 74 -28.25 10.36 9.60
N ALA A 75 -29.25 9.84 10.31
CA ALA A 75 -29.06 8.72 11.24
C ALA A 75 -28.42 7.49 10.57
N ASP A 76 -28.82 7.19 9.33
CA ASP A 76 -28.28 6.08 8.55
C ASP A 76 -26.81 6.30 8.17
N LEU A 77 -26.45 7.52 7.79
CA LEU A 77 -25.07 7.87 7.48
C LEU A 77 -24.18 7.85 8.73
N LYS A 78 -24.67 8.37 9.87
CA LYS A 78 -23.98 8.27 11.16
C LYS A 78 -23.73 6.82 11.56
N LYS A 79 -24.74 5.97 11.38
CA LYS A 79 -24.63 4.53 11.65
C LYS A 79 -23.56 3.89 10.76
N ALA A 80 -23.62 4.12 9.46
CA ALA A 80 -22.64 3.59 8.52
C ALA A 80 -21.22 4.08 8.85
N MET A 81 -21.05 5.35 9.17
CA MET A 81 -19.74 5.89 9.57
C MET A 81 -19.21 5.25 10.84
N ARG A 82 -20.05 5.05 11.87
CA ARG A 82 -19.64 4.35 13.10
C ARG A 82 -19.15 2.95 12.80
N GLU A 83 -19.93 2.19 12.03
CA GLU A 83 -19.59 0.81 11.66
C GLU A 83 -18.25 0.77 10.93
N GLU A 84 -18.08 1.62 9.91
CA GLU A 84 -16.87 1.60 9.09
C GLU A 84 -15.64 2.16 9.83
N ILE A 85 -15.76 3.19 10.67
CA ILE A 85 -14.64 3.70 11.50
C ILE A 85 -14.17 2.61 12.49
N THR A 86 -15.12 1.89 13.09
CA THR A 86 -14.82 0.81 14.06
C THR A 86 -13.99 -0.30 13.44
N THR A 87 -14.20 -0.59 12.15
CA THR A 87 -13.45 -1.62 11.41
C THR A 87 -12.17 -1.09 10.79
N ALA A 88 -12.23 0.09 10.17
CA ALA A 88 -11.13 0.65 9.39
C ALA A 88 -9.91 0.98 10.24
N VAL A 89 -10.12 1.51 11.44
CA VAL A 89 -9.00 1.97 12.30
C VAL A 89 -8.13 0.81 12.77
N PRO A 90 -8.68 -0.30 13.30
CA PRO A 90 -7.88 -1.49 13.59
C PRO A 90 -7.19 -2.08 12.36
N GLU A 91 -7.87 -2.12 11.21
CA GLU A 91 -7.29 -2.64 9.96
C GLU A 91 -6.11 -1.79 9.48
N LEU A 92 -6.27 -0.46 9.46
CA LEU A 92 -5.21 0.48 9.14
C LEU A 92 -4.04 0.34 10.09
N THR A 93 -4.30 0.22 11.39
CA THR A 93 -3.22 0.16 12.38
C THR A 93 -2.42 -1.13 12.23
N ARG A 94 -3.08 -2.28 12.00
CA ARG A 94 -2.38 -3.54 11.70
C ARG A 94 -1.56 -3.46 10.41
N ALA A 95 -2.07 -2.80 9.39
CA ALA A 95 -1.41 -2.75 8.09
C ALA A 95 -0.25 -1.73 8.05
N LEU A 96 -0.37 -0.60 8.74
CA LEU A 96 0.59 0.51 8.65
C LEU A 96 1.68 0.47 9.73
N VAL A 97 1.40 -0.04 10.94
CA VAL A 97 2.41 -0.09 12.03
C VAL A 97 3.68 -0.86 11.62
N PRO A 98 3.60 -2.04 10.98
CA PRO A 98 4.79 -2.75 10.51
C PRO A 98 5.61 -1.95 9.50
N LEU A 99 4.94 -1.22 8.60
CA LEU A 99 5.59 -0.35 7.62
C LEU A 99 6.28 0.86 8.27
N ILE A 100 5.74 1.37 9.38
CA ILE A 100 6.32 2.45 10.19
C ILE A 100 7.58 1.96 10.92
N SER A 101 7.50 0.80 11.56
CA SER A 101 8.63 0.18 12.25
C SER A 101 9.81 -0.09 11.30
N LEU A 102 9.51 -0.51 10.08
CA LEU A 102 10.51 -0.72 9.02
C LEU A 102 11.19 0.59 8.59
N ALA A 103 10.43 1.70 8.51
CA ALA A 103 10.95 3.02 8.19
C ALA A 103 11.98 3.52 9.21
N GLY A 104 11.69 3.30 10.50
CA GLY A 104 12.57 3.70 11.61
C GLY A 104 13.86 2.88 11.66
N ALA A 105 13.80 1.61 11.26
CA ALA A 105 14.95 0.70 11.28
C ALA A 105 15.96 0.94 10.14
N GLU A 106 15.52 1.43 8.97
CA GLU A 106 16.39 1.62 7.79
C GLU A 106 16.96 3.04 7.63
N GLY A 107 16.65 3.97 8.56
CA GLY A 107 17.28 5.29 8.63
C GLY A 107 17.04 6.22 7.43
N SER A 108 16.23 5.82 6.45
CA SER A 108 15.78 6.65 5.34
C SER A 108 14.42 6.17 4.86
N SER A 109 13.42 7.04 4.95
CA SER A 109 12.14 6.81 4.27
C SER A 109 12.41 6.91 2.77
N THR A 110 12.62 5.75 2.15
CA THR A 110 12.78 5.68 0.69
C THR A 110 11.44 5.96 0.04
N GLU A 111 11.44 6.62 -1.11
CA GLU A 111 10.24 6.89 -1.92
C GLU A 111 9.35 5.63 -2.10
N LYS A 112 9.98 4.46 -2.17
CA LYS A 112 9.31 3.16 -2.27
C LYS A 112 8.46 2.84 -1.04
N LEU A 113 8.97 3.10 0.16
CA LEU A 113 8.23 2.86 1.40
C LEU A 113 7.01 3.79 1.50
N ARG A 114 7.17 5.06 1.09
CA ARG A 114 6.07 6.01 1.00
C ARG A 114 4.99 5.53 0.02
N GLN A 115 5.39 5.03 -1.15
CA GLN A 115 4.45 4.48 -2.13
C GLN A 115 3.71 3.25 -1.59
N GLU A 116 4.40 2.38 -0.86
CA GLU A 116 3.78 1.21 -0.24
C GLU A 116 2.77 1.64 0.84
N TRP A 117 3.10 2.62 1.70
CA TRP A 117 2.15 3.16 2.67
C TRP A 117 0.88 3.70 2.01
N VAL A 118 1.04 4.51 0.95
CA VAL A 118 -0.10 5.08 0.22
C VAL A 118 -0.94 3.97 -0.39
N ARG A 119 -0.32 2.93 -0.97
CA ARG A 119 -1.04 1.78 -1.51
C ARG A 119 -1.82 1.07 -0.41
N THR A 120 -1.17 0.68 0.68
CA THR A 120 -1.79 -0.05 1.78
C THR A 120 -2.93 0.75 2.42
N PHE A 121 -2.74 2.05 2.62
CA PHE A 121 -3.79 2.94 3.10
C PHE A 121 -5.02 2.91 2.17
N MET A 122 -4.80 3.01 0.85
CA MET A 122 -5.88 2.98 -0.13
C MET A 122 -6.59 1.64 -0.18
N GLU A 123 -5.84 0.53 -0.10
CA GLU A 123 -6.40 -0.83 -0.10
C GLU A 123 -7.35 -1.05 1.09
N VAL A 124 -7.01 -0.51 2.26
CA VAL A 124 -7.88 -0.58 3.45
C VAL A 124 -9.03 0.42 3.34
N MET A 125 -8.78 1.70 3.03
CA MET A 125 -9.80 2.74 3.13
C MET A 125 -10.82 2.74 2.00
N LEU A 126 -10.44 2.31 0.79
CA LEU A 126 -11.33 2.42 -0.38
C LEU A 126 -12.65 1.63 -0.19
N PRO A 127 -12.66 0.37 0.29
CA PRO A 127 -13.90 -0.35 0.60
C PRO A 127 -14.76 0.34 1.67
N HIS A 128 -14.14 0.84 2.73
CA HIS A 128 -14.87 1.54 3.81
C HIS A 128 -15.54 2.82 3.29
N MET A 129 -14.81 3.62 2.51
CA MET A 129 -15.34 4.82 1.88
C MET A 129 -16.49 4.51 0.92
N GLN A 130 -16.38 3.43 0.12
CA GLN A 130 -17.46 3.03 -0.79
C GLN A 130 -18.76 2.71 -0.06
N LYS A 131 -18.69 2.07 1.11
CA LYS A 131 -19.89 1.78 1.92
C LYS A 131 -20.49 3.02 2.53
N ILE A 132 -19.67 3.96 3.05
CA ILE A 132 -20.14 5.26 3.54
C ILE A 132 -20.86 6.03 2.43
N VAL A 133 -20.25 6.11 1.24
CA VAL A 133 -20.83 6.76 0.07
C VAL A 133 -22.13 6.07 -0.35
N SER A 134 -22.18 4.75 -0.34
CA SER A 134 -23.40 4.00 -0.68
C SER A 134 -24.53 4.28 0.31
N ALA A 135 -24.23 4.39 1.61
CA ALA A 135 -25.20 4.76 2.64
C ALA A 135 -25.76 6.18 2.42
N SER A 136 -24.97 7.09 1.85
CA SER A 136 -25.44 8.43 1.48
C SER A 136 -26.31 8.46 0.21
N GLN A 137 -26.18 7.47 -0.68
CA GLN A 137 -26.87 7.43 -1.98
C GLN A 137 -28.21 6.69 -1.96
N GLN A 138 -28.48 5.87 -0.94
CA GLN A 138 -29.79 5.20 -0.78
C GLN A 138 -30.95 6.18 -0.42
N GLN A 139 -30.73 7.48 -0.59
CA GLN A 139 -31.67 8.57 -0.29
C GLN A 139 -32.21 9.30 -1.53
N GLN A 140 -32.14 8.70 -2.74
CA GLN A 140 -32.79 9.24 -3.94
C GLN A 140 -34.01 8.41 -4.36
#